data_AF-A0A182HSL0-F1
#
_entry.id   AF-A0A182HSL0-F1
#
_cell.length_a   1.000
_cell.length_b   1.000
_cell.length_c   1.000
_cell.angle_alpha   90.00
_cell.angle_beta   90.00
_cell.angle_gamma   90.00
#
_symmetry.space_group_name_H-M   'P 1'
#
loop_
_entity.id
_entity.type
_entity.pdbx_description
1 polymer ?
#
loop_
_entity_poly.entity_id
_entity_poly.type
_entity_poly.pdbx_seq_one_letter_code
_entity_poly.pdbx_strand_id
1 'polypeptide(L)'
;MKTFPCWMIAMACLWCAVDGNQGGLLTLSCMTFEEDYNFKEDKFDGTWYEVRRLSDPSATQHEDCVVMNYKLGEQGSFEIRQSYQVGDESEPIYRSGRAEPKVYQDARIPKFFERFNTTDPADPDISIDIVATDYSSYAVVYSCTSINSTHHLESAWVLSRQPALAKNVVELVNLFLESRFTRPDHKWRATIHTADYCKPTSVEDLPMYAGAGTRTALSMLAVLLGMLLAVLLY
;
A
#
# COMPACT_ATOMS: atom_id res chain seq x y z
N MET A 1 -15.67 10.88 -46.45
CA MET A 1 -14.92 10.09 -45.46
C MET A 1 -13.77 10.95 -44.95
N LYS A 2 -13.83 11.43 -43.70
CA LYS A 2 -12.76 12.28 -43.14
C LYS A 2 -11.70 11.38 -42.53
N THR A 3 -10.51 11.36 -43.15
CA THR A 3 -9.33 10.67 -42.65
C THR A 3 -8.77 11.45 -41.47
N PHE A 4 -8.96 10.93 -40.26
CA PHE A 4 -8.32 11.50 -39.08
C PHE A 4 -6.83 11.16 -39.11
N PRO A 5 -5.93 12.14 -39.00
CA PRO A 5 -4.49 11.90 -39.03
C PRO A 5 -4.06 11.08 -37.81
N CYS A 6 -3.21 10.07 -38.04
CA CYS A 6 -2.80 9.06 -37.06
C CYS A 6 -2.23 9.65 -35.75
N TRP A 7 -1.64 10.85 -35.80
CA TRP A 7 -1.11 11.56 -34.64
C TRP A 7 -2.17 11.96 -33.59
N MET A 8 -3.43 12.14 -34.00
CA MET A 8 -4.54 12.48 -33.09
C MET A 8 -4.98 11.26 -32.28
N ILE A 9 -4.77 10.06 -32.82
CA ILE A 9 -5.02 8.79 -32.13
C ILE A 9 -3.89 8.52 -31.13
N ALA A 10 -2.64 8.80 -31.51
CA ALA A 10 -1.48 8.64 -30.63
C ALA A 10 -1.55 9.53 -29.37
N MET A 11 -2.01 10.78 -29.50
CA MET A 11 -2.21 11.69 -28.35
C MET A 11 -3.32 11.23 -27.40
N ALA A 12 -4.38 10.58 -27.92
CA ALA A 12 -5.44 10.01 -27.08
C ALA A 12 -4.98 8.73 -26.36
N CYS A 13 -4.15 7.90 -27.01
CA CYS A 13 -3.56 6.72 -26.38
C CYS A 13 -2.53 7.04 -25.29
N LEU A 14 -1.85 8.19 -25.37
CA LEU A 14 -0.95 8.66 -24.32
C LEU A 14 -1.68 9.10 -23.04
N TRP A 15 -2.98 9.42 -23.11
CA TRP A 15 -3.77 9.75 -21.93
C TRP A 15 -4.34 8.54 -21.19
N CYS A 16 -4.42 7.38 -21.87
CA CYS A 16 -4.96 6.14 -21.30
C CYS A 16 -3.89 5.24 -20.66
N ALA A 17 -2.65 5.71 -20.49
CA ALA A 17 -1.53 4.89 -20.05
C ALA A 17 -0.88 5.36 -18.73
N VAL A 18 -1.62 6.09 -17.89
CA VAL A 18 -1.21 6.36 -16.50
C VAL A 18 -2.30 5.85 -15.57
N ASP A 19 -2.53 4.53 -15.60
CA ASP A 19 -3.12 3.83 -14.45
C ASP A 19 -1.99 3.55 -13.44
N GLY A 20 -1.39 4.63 -12.94
CA GLY A 20 -0.54 4.57 -11.76
C GLY A 20 -1.47 4.53 -10.55
N ASN A 21 -1.85 3.34 -10.12
CA ASN A 21 -2.80 3.12 -9.02
C ASN A 21 -2.16 3.39 -7.64
N GLN A 22 -1.55 4.56 -7.48
CA GLN A 22 -1.11 5.09 -6.18
C GLN A 22 -1.96 6.31 -5.87
N GLY A 23 -3.11 6.03 -5.25
CA GLY A 23 -4.01 7.07 -4.79
C GLY A 23 -3.36 7.92 -3.69
N GLY A 24 -3.61 9.22 -3.74
CA GLY A 24 -3.07 10.19 -2.81
C GLY A 24 -3.43 11.62 -3.20
N LEU A 25 -3.37 12.51 -2.23
CA LEU A 25 -3.65 13.92 -2.41
C LEU A 25 -2.42 14.63 -3.00
N LEU A 26 -2.60 15.31 -4.12
CA LEU A 26 -1.56 16.17 -4.70
C LEU A 26 -1.43 17.47 -3.89
N THR A 27 -0.27 17.70 -3.27
CA THR A 27 -0.01 18.87 -2.42
C THR A 27 1.28 19.59 -2.78
N LEU A 28 1.45 20.84 -2.35
CA LEU A 28 2.66 21.64 -2.53
C LEU A 28 3.70 21.42 -1.43
N SER A 29 3.31 20.81 -0.31
CA SER A 29 4.19 20.60 0.83
C SER A 29 3.73 19.41 1.67
N CYS A 30 4.68 18.65 2.18
CA CYS A 30 4.41 17.64 3.20
C CYS A 30 4.06 18.31 4.55
N MET A 31 3.27 17.61 5.35
CA MET A 31 3.09 17.95 6.75
C MET A 31 4.36 17.70 7.53
N THR A 32 4.56 18.52 8.56
CA THR A 32 5.60 18.33 9.56
C THR A 32 4.95 17.92 10.86
N PHE A 33 5.52 16.91 11.49
CA PHE A 33 5.10 16.39 12.78
C PHE A 33 6.28 16.54 13.74
N GLU A 34 5.99 16.94 14.98
CA GLU A 34 7.01 17.28 15.99
C GLU A 34 7.08 16.26 17.13
N GLU A 35 6.29 15.20 17.04
CA GLU A 35 6.32 14.06 17.94
C GLU A 35 7.75 13.54 18.09
N ASP A 36 8.13 13.30 19.34
CA ASP A 36 9.42 12.73 19.67
C ASP A 36 9.17 11.58 20.64
N TYR A 37 9.30 10.36 20.13
CA TYR A 37 9.15 9.17 20.94
C TYR A 37 10.06 8.06 20.45
N ASN A 38 10.60 7.32 21.41
CA ASN A 38 11.35 6.13 21.10
C ASN A 38 10.40 5.02 20.64
N PHE A 39 10.46 4.69 19.35
CA PHE A 39 9.66 3.62 18.79
C PHE A 39 9.99 2.28 19.43
N LYS A 40 9.01 1.37 19.44
CA LYS A 40 9.15 0.03 19.99
C LYS A 40 8.66 -0.94 18.94
N GLU A 41 9.58 -1.38 18.09
CA GLU A 41 9.27 -2.20 16.92
C GLU A 41 8.58 -3.51 17.33
N ASP A 42 9.03 -4.11 18.43
CA ASP A 42 8.45 -5.32 19.03
C ASP A 42 6.98 -5.17 19.41
N LYS A 43 6.56 -3.95 19.78
CA LYS A 43 5.17 -3.67 20.12
C LYS A 43 4.31 -3.33 18.92
N PHE A 44 4.91 -2.90 17.82
CA PHE A 44 4.20 -2.61 16.58
C PHE A 44 3.95 -3.86 15.74
N ASP A 45 4.75 -4.92 15.95
CA ASP A 45 4.55 -6.25 15.38
C ASP A 45 3.09 -6.74 15.48
N GLY A 46 2.64 -7.44 14.45
CA GLY A 46 1.35 -8.10 14.35
C GLY A 46 0.42 -7.47 13.32
N THR A 47 -0.85 -7.83 13.44
CA THR A 47 -1.88 -7.47 12.47
C THR A 47 -2.48 -6.09 12.77
N TRP A 48 -2.73 -5.35 11.70
CA TRP A 48 -3.31 -4.02 11.65
C TRP A 48 -4.35 -3.95 10.53
N TYR A 49 -5.51 -3.36 10.84
CA TYR A 49 -6.58 -3.08 9.91
C TYR A 49 -6.54 -1.61 9.56
N GLU A 50 -6.46 -1.27 8.27
CA GLU A 50 -6.61 0.12 7.86
C GLU A 50 -8.09 0.48 7.96
N VAL A 51 -8.48 1.28 8.94
CA VAL A 51 -9.89 1.61 9.24
C VAL A 51 -10.32 2.96 8.66
N ARG A 52 -9.36 3.83 8.34
CA ARG A 52 -9.58 5.09 7.64
C ARG A 52 -8.38 5.46 6.78
N ARG A 53 -8.62 6.22 5.72
CA ARG A 53 -7.59 6.84 4.89
C ARG A 53 -7.91 8.29 4.58
N LEU A 54 -6.86 9.06 4.29
CA LEU A 54 -7.01 10.34 3.62
C LEU A 54 -7.69 10.09 2.28
N SER A 55 -8.75 10.84 2.00
CA SER A 55 -9.56 10.68 0.81
C SER A 55 -8.80 11.22 -0.39
N ASP A 56 -8.57 10.36 -1.38
CA ASP A 56 -8.15 10.78 -2.70
C ASP A 56 -9.41 11.08 -3.54
N PRO A 57 -9.68 12.35 -3.89
CA PRO A 57 -10.85 12.71 -4.68
C PRO A 57 -10.78 12.20 -6.13
N SER A 58 -9.60 11.80 -6.60
CA SER A 58 -9.39 11.27 -7.95
C SER A 58 -9.55 9.75 -8.05
N ALA A 59 -9.66 9.06 -6.91
CA ALA A 59 -9.81 7.61 -6.86
C ALA A 59 -11.15 7.17 -7.49
N THR A 60 -11.06 6.39 -8.57
CA THR A 60 -12.22 5.79 -9.25
C THR A 60 -12.59 4.43 -8.66
N GLN A 61 -11.62 3.78 -7.99
CA GLN A 61 -11.76 2.52 -7.28
C GLN A 61 -11.21 2.67 -5.87
N HIS A 62 -11.80 1.94 -4.92
CA HIS A 62 -11.39 1.98 -3.53
C HIS A 62 -10.99 0.59 -3.09
N GLU A 63 -9.88 0.54 -2.36
CA GLU A 63 -9.47 -0.64 -1.62
C GLU A 63 -10.16 -0.62 -0.26
N ASP A 64 -10.78 -1.73 0.09
CA ASP A 64 -11.39 -1.99 1.39
C ASP A 64 -10.91 -3.35 1.90
N CYS A 65 -11.35 -3.74 3.10
CA CYS A 65 -10.91 -4.99 3.74
C CYS A 65 -9.38 -5.07 3.86
N VAL A 66 -8.74 -3.91 4.03
CA VAL A 66 -7.29 -3.78 3.99
C VAL A 66 -6.71 -4.21 5.33
N VAL A 67 -5.98 -5.33 5.31
CA VAL A 67 -5.33 -5.92 6.49
C VAL A 67 -3.85 -6.05 6.20
N MET A 68 -3.02 -5.61 7.13
CA MET A 68 -1.56 -5.70 7.06
C MET A 68 -1.05 -6.45 8.29
N ASN A 69 -0.19 -7.44 8.07
CA ASN A 69 0.57 -8.10 9.11
C ASN A 69 2.03 -7.64 8.99
N TYR A 70 2.49 -6.90 10.00
CA TYR A 70 3.87 -6.48 10.13
C TYR A 70 4.58 -7.46 11.04
N LYS A 71 5.56 -8.20 10.51
CA LYS A 71 6.35 -9.09 11.34
C LYS A 71 7.76 -8.57 11.51
N LEU A 72 8.19 -8.39 12.75
CA LEU A 72 9.50 -7.91 13.10
C LEU A 72 10.58 -8.84 12.52
N GLY A 73 11.44 -8.25 11.70
CA GLY A 73 12.63 -8.84 11.13
C GLY A 73 13.90 -8.38 11.85
N GLU A 74 15.01 -8.45 11.14
CA GLU A 74 16.30 -8.02 11.67
C GLU A 74 16.43 -6.49 11.68
N GLN A 75 17.24 -5.96 12.59
CA GLN A 75 17.63 -4.54 12.61
C GLN A 75 16.44 -3.56 12.64
N GLY A 76 15.32 -3.96 13.25
CA GLY A 76 14.11 -3.12 13.35
C GLY A 76 13.29 -3.03 12.06
N SER A 77 13.60 -3.84 11.04
CA SER A 77 12.76 -3.95 9.84
C SER A 77 11.49 -4.77 10.08
N PHE A 78 10.49 -4.65 9.22
CA PHE A 78 9.31 -5.51 9.20
C PHE A 78 9.18 -6.23 7.86
N GLU A 79 8.87 -7.52 7.89
CA GLU A 79 8.26 -8.21 6.76
C GLU A 79 6.77 -7.88 6.73
N ILE A 80 6.26 -7.45 5.57
CA ILE A 80 4.87 -7.02 5.39
C ILE A 80 4.12 -8.10 4.62
N ARG A 81 2.92 -8.43 5.09
CA ARG A 81 1.91 -9.11 4.29
C ARG A 81 0.63 -8.31 4.32
N GLN A 82 0.08 -8.03 3.15
CA GLN A 82 -1.13 -7.26 3.02
C GLN A 82 -2.16 -8.04 2.22
N SER A 83 -3.43 -7.91 2.60
CA SER A 83 -4.57 -8.23 1.75
C SER A 83 -5.50 -7.05 1.64
N TYR A 84 -6.16 -6.90 0.50
CA TYR A 84 -7.22 -5.93 0.29
C TYR A 84 -8.20 -6.45 -0.76
N GLN A 85 -9.35 -5.79 -0.88
CA GLN A 85 -10.38 -6.08 -1.88
C GLN A 85 -10.74 -4.81 -2.65
N VAL A 86 -11.14 -4.96 -3.92
CA VAL A 86 -11.61 -3.88 -4.78
C VAL A 86 -13.01 -4.22 -5.25
N GLY A 87 -14.01 -3.74 -4.51
CA GLY A 87 -15.42 -4.11 -4.67
C GLY A 87 -15.83 -5.33 -3.83
N ASP A 88 -17.13 -5.44 -3.57
CA ASP A 88 -17.80 -6.42 -2.69
C ASP A 88 -17.74 -7.87 -3.20
N GLU A 89 -17.75 -8.06 -4.51
CA GLU A 89 -17.70 -9.39 -5.13
C GLU A 89 -16.27 -9.88 -5.41
N SER A 90 -15.26 -9.04 -5.18
CA SER A 90 -13.86 -9.38 -5.45
C SER A 90 -13.25 -10.30 -4.40
N GLU A 91 -12.43 -11.26 -4.85
CA GLU A 91 -11.56 -12.04 -3.97
C GLU A 91 -10.43 -11.17 -3.39
N PRO A 92 -9.92 -11.47 -2.18
CA PRO A 92 -8.79 -10.74 -1.62
C PRO A 92 -7.55 -10.83 -2.51
N ILE A 93 -6.95 -9.69 -2.78
CA ILE A 93 -5.67 -9.56 -3.45
C ILE A 93 -4.58 -9.49 -2.38
N TYR A 94 -3.51 -10.27 -2.56
CA TYR A 94 -2.42 -10.37 -1.60
C TYR A 94 -1.15 -9.72 -2.15
N ARG A 95 -0.43 -9.03 -1.26
CA ARG A 95 0.92 -8.50 -1.53
C ARG A 95 1.83 -8.79 -0.34
N SER A 96 3.13 -8.89 -0.61
CA SER A 96 4.17 -9.04 0.41
C SER A 96 5.25 -8.00 0.19
N GLY A 97 5.96 -7.59 1.23
CA GLY A 97 7.02 -6.61 1.12
C GLY A 97 7.88 -6.52 2.36
N ARG A 98 8.69 -5.47 2.45
CA ARG A 98 9.53 -5.18 3.60
C ARG A 98 9.50 -3.69 3.94
N ALA A 99 9.42 -3.36 5.21
CA ALA A 99 9.63 -2.01 5.75
C ALA A 99 11.02 -1.93 6.39
N GLU A 100 11.89 -1.05 5.91
CA GLU A 100 13.22 -0.83 6.50
C GLU A 100 13.28 0.52 7.22
N PRO A 101 13.82 0.58 8.46
CA PRO A 101 13.91 1.83 9.19
C PRO A 101 14.86 2.80 8.48
N LYS A 102 14.48 4.08 8.43
CA LYS A 102 15.30 5.12 7.82
C LYS A 102 16.12 5.81 8.90
N VAL A 103 17.44 5.69 8.78
CA VAL A 103 18.37 6.44 9.63
C VAL A 103 18.50 7.86 9.06
N TYR A 104 17.60 8.74 9.46
CA TYR A 104 17.81 10.18 9.26
C TYR A 104 18.48 10.74 10.51
N GLN A 105 19.55 11.50 10.29
CA GLN A 105 20.05 12.42 11.31
C GLN A 105 18.87 13.37 11.62
N ASP A 106 18.40 13.38 12.87
CA ASP A 106 17.29 14.20 13.38
C ASP A 106 15.83 13.72 13.13
N ALA A 107 15.59 12.46 12.72
CA ALA A 107 14.22 11.94 12.72
C ALA A 107 13.69 11.73 14.15
N ARG A 108 12.86 12.68 14.62
CA ARG A 108 12.10 12.57 15.89
C ARG A 108 10.95 11.57 15.83
N ILE A 109 10.52 11.26 14.61
CA ILE A 109 9.41 10.37 14.33
C ILE A 109 9.94 9.11 13.65
N PRO A 110 9.40 7.93 13.98
CA PRO A 110 9.83 6.67 13.35
C PRO A 110 9.46 6.68 11.87
N LYS A 111 10.46 6.48 11.00
CA LYS A 111 10.30 6.50 9.55
C LYS A 111 10.76 5.18 8.94
N PHE A 112 10.00 4.67 7.98
CA PHE A 112 10.31 3.44 7.26
C PHE A 112 10.22 3.66 5.75
N PHE A 113 11.00 2.89 4.99
CA PHE A 113 10.78 2.67 3.56
C PHE A 113 10.11 1.32 3.37
N GLU A 114 8.86 1.33 2.93
CA GLU A 114 8.12 0.13 2.54
C GLU A 114 8.36 -0.17 1.06
N ARG A 115 8.74 -1.41 0.77
CA ARG A 115 8.92 -1.94 -0.58
C ARG A 115 8.11 -3.21 -0.75
N PHE A 116 7.12 -3.19 -1.63
CA PHE A 116 6.36 -4.38 -1.98
C PHE A 116 7.08 -5.19 -3.06
N ASN A 117 6.99 -6.51 -2.94
CA ASN A 117 7.48 -7.46 -3.93
C ASN A 117 6.56 -7.41 -5.14
N THR A 118 7.03 -6.75 -6.19
CA THR A 118 6.32 -6.53 -7.44
C THR A 118 7.21 -6.89 -8.61
N THR A 119 6.58 -7.26 -9.72
CA THR A 119 7.28 -7.49 -10.99
C THR A 119 7.50 -6.21 -11.78
N ASP A 120 6.84 -5.11 -11.38
CA ASP A 120 6.98 -3.82 -12.05
C ASP A 120 8.12 -3.00 -11.40
N PRO A 121 9.26 -2.81 -12.09
CA PRO A 121 10.35 -2.00 -11.56
C PRO A 121 10.00 -0.52 -11.40
N ALA A 122 8.87 -0.06 -11.94
CA ALA A 122 8.37 1.30 -11.76
C ALA A 122 7.60 1.51 -10.45
N ASP A 123 7.23 0.45 -9.73
CA ASP A 123 6.55 0.57 -8.44
C ASP A 123 7.48 1.24 -7.42
N PRO A 124 7.15 2.45 -6.93
CA PRO A 124 8.04 3.19 -6.05
C PRO A 124 8.00 2.65 -4.62
N ASP A 125 9.12 2.78 -3.94
CA ASP A 125 9.17 2.63 -2.49
C ASP A 125 8.32 3.71 -1.81
N ILE A 126 7.60 3.30 -0.77
CA ILE A 126 6.71 4.19 -0.01
C ILE A 126 7.45 4.62 1.25
N SER A 127 7.69 5.92 1.42
CA SER A 127 8.17 6.44 2.70
C SER A 127 6.97 6.60 3.64
N ILE A 128 7.00 5.95 4.79
CA ILE A 128 5.99 6.09 5.83
C ILE A 128 6.59 6.63 7.12
N ASP A 129 5.82 7.46 7.81
CA ASP A 129 6.10 8.01 9.12
C ASP A 129 4.98 7.52 10.06
N ILE A 130 5.33 6.88 11.17
CA ILE A 130 4.34 6.52 12.20
C ILE A 130 4.22 7.73 13.10
N VAL A 131 3.17 8.53 12.95
CA VAL A 131 3.06 9.85 13.61
C VAL A 131 2.36 9.79 14.96
N ALA A 132 1.58 8.73 15.21
CA ALA A 132 1.01 8.43 16.52
C ALA A 132 0.71 6.94 16.63
N THR A 133 0.95 6.33 17.79
CA THR A 133 0.47 4.98 18.07
C THR A 133 0.48 4.71 19.57
N ASP A 134 -0.46 3.90 20.04
CA ASP A 134 -0.42 3.29 21.37
C ASP A 134 -0.04 1.79 21.31
N TYR A 135 0.40 1.33 20.14
CA TYR A 135 0.78 -0.04 19.77
C TYR A 135 -0.31 -1.11 19.85
N SER A 136 -1.35 -0.88 20.66
CA SER A 136 -2.30 -1.90 21.11
C SER A 136 -3.72 -1.67 20.63
N SER A 137 -4.05 -0.46 20.17
CA SER A 137 -5.39 -0.15 19.67
C SER A 137 -5.39 0.62 18.35
N TYR A 138 -4.48 1.59 18.17
CA TYR A 138 -4.41 2.41 16.96
C TYR A 138 -2.99 2.81 16.57
N ALA A 139 -2.84 3.16 15.29
CA ALA A 139 -1.73 3.93 14.78
C ALA A 139 -2.23 4.92 13.73
N VAL A 140 -1.54 6.05 13.59
CA VAL A 140 -1.72 6.99 12.49
C VAL A 140 -0.42 6.98 11.70
N VAL A 141 -0.54 6.64 10.42
CA VAL A 141 0.59 6.51 9.49
C VAL A 141 0.44 7.59 8.43
N TYR A 142 1.56 8.24 8.12
CA TYR A 142 1.63 9.32 7.16
C TYR A 142 2.63 8.98 6.06
N SER A 143 2.32 9.32 4.82
CA SER A 143 3.25 9.23 3.70
C SER A 143 3.19 10.53 2.89
N CYS A 144 4.36 11.00 2.49
CA CYS A 144 4.47 12.13 1.59
C CYS A 144 5.74 12.03 0.75
N THR A 145 5.56 11.87 -0.55
CA THR A 145 6.66 11.65 -1.49
C THR A 145 6.66 12.75 -2.54
N SER A 146 7.83 13.35 -2.80
CA SER A 146 7.97 14.33 -3.88
C SER A 146 7.84 13.62 -5.23
N ILE A 147 6.92 14.11 -6.06
CA ILE A 147 6.76 13.61 -7.44
C ILE A 147 7.47 14.52 -8.46
N ASN A 148 7.69 15.78 -8.09
CA ASN A 148 8.50 16.75 -8.82
C ASN A 148 8.99 17.85 -7.86
N SER A 149 9.70 18.85 -8.38
CA SER A 149 10.30 19.94 -7.58
C SER A 149 9.31 20.81 -6.79
N THR A 150 8.01 20.72 -7.06
CA THR A 150 6.98 21.60 -6.48
C THR A 150 5.80 20.85 -5.88
N HIS A 151 5.61 19.58 -6.22
CA HIS A 151 4.47 18.80 -5.78
C HIS A 151 4.87 17.50 -5.11
N HIS A 152 4.02 17.09 -4.18
CA HIS A 152 4.12 15.88 -3.41
C HIS A 152 2.81 15.09 -3.52
N LEU A 153 2.94 13.77 -3.49
CA LEU A 153 1.83 12.86 -3.30
C LEU A 153 1.74 12.55 -1.80
N GLU A 154 0.62 12.92 -1.19
CA GLU A 154 0.35 12.76 0.22
C GLU A 154 -0.73 11.72 0.48
N SER A 155 -0.46 10.79 1.39
CA SER A 155 -1.42 9.80 1.85
C SER A 155 -1.30 9.66 3.37
N ALA A 156 -2.39 9.27 4.02
CA ALA A 156 -2.39 8.99 5.45
C ALA A 156 -3.44 7.95 5.79
N TRP A 157 -3.18 7.18 6.84
CA TRP A 157 -4.01 6.06 7.24
C TRP A 157 -4.16 6.02 8.75
N VAL A 158 -5.34 5.61 9.20
CA VAL A 158 -5.58 5.20 10.58
C VAL A 158 -5.64 3.68 10.58
N LEU A 159 -4.74 3.08 11.35
CA LEU A 159 -4.69 1.65 11.57
C LEU A 159 -5.32 1.32 12.92
N SER A 160 -5.90 0.12 13.02
CA SER A 160 -6.40 -0.43 14.28
C SER A 160 -5.98 -1.88 14.45
N ARG A 161 -5.85 -2.34 15.70
CA ARG A 161 -5.66 -3.77 16.01
C ARG A 161 -6.92 -4.61 15.80
N GLN A 162 -8.06 -3.98 15.53
CA GLN A 162 -9.34 -4.63 15.29
C GLN A 162 -9.99 -4.08 14.01
N PRO A 163 -10.94 -4.81 13.39
CA PRO A 163 -11.67 -4.34 12.20
C PRO A 163 -12.41 -3.00 12.38
N ALA A 164 -12.61 -2.56 13.63
CA ALA A 164 -13.13 -1.25 13.97
C ALA A 164 -12.49 -0.73 15.27
N LEU A 165 -12.33 0.58 15.38
CA LEU A 165 -11.84 1.23 16.59
C LEU A 165 -12.89 1.18 17.71
N ALA A 166 -12.44 0.98 18.96
CA ALA A 166 -13.27 1.18 20.13
C ALA A 166 -13.68 2.66 20.28
N LYS A 167 -14.85 2.92 20.86
CA LYS A 167 -15.44 4.29 20.94
C LYS A 167 -14.49 5.33 21.53
N ASN A 168 -13.84 5.02 22.65
CA ASN A 168 -12.88 5.91 23.30
C ASN A 168 -11.64 6.20 22.43
N VAL A 169 -11.23 5.23 21.60
CA VAL A 169 -10.09 5.37 20.69
C VAL A 169 -10.48 6.23 19.48
N VAL A 170 -11.73 6.12 19.00
CA VAL A 170 -12.26 6.98 17.93
C VAL A 170 -12.17 8.46 18.32
N GLU A 171 -12.59 8.81 19.53
CA GLU A 171 -12.53 10.19 20.02
C GLU A 171 -11.09 10.71 20.07
N LEU A 172 -10.17 9.90 20.60
CA LEU A 172 -8.75 10.25 20.66
C LEU A 172 -8.14 10.45 19.28
N VAL A 173 -8.41 9.53 18.35
CA VAL A 173 -7.95 9.63 16.96
C VAL A 173 -8.52 10.89 16.30
N ASN A 174 -9.82 11.17 16.46
CA ASN A 174 -10.45 12.37 15.90
C ASN A 174 -9.75 13.65 16.39
N LEU A 175 -9.48 13.76 17.69
CA LEU A 175 -8.76 14.91 18.25
C LEU A 175 -7.36 15.06 17.65
N PHE A 176 -6.63 13.95 17.47
CA PHE A 176 -5.33 13.98 16.82
C PHE A 176 -5.45 14.47 15.37
N LEU A 177 -6.36 13.88 14.60
CA LEU A 177 -6.58 14.23 13.19
C LEU A 177 -6.98 15.70 13.02
N GLU A 178 -7.95 16.19 13.80
CA GLU A 178 -8.42 17.58 13.75
C GLU A 178 -7.35 18.59 14.16
N SER A 179 -6.45 18.21 15.07
CA SER A 179 -5.37 19.08 15.52
C SER A 179 -4.20 19.18 14.52
N ARG A 180 -3.93 18.10 13.79
CA ARG A 180 -2.72 18.00 12.93
C ARG A 180 -3.05 18.09 11.44
N PHE A 181 -4.05 17.37 10.96
CA PHE A 181 -4.47 17.33 9.56
C PHE A 181 -5.51 18.43 9.28
N THR A 182 -5.04 19.68 9.33
CA THR A 182 -5.89 20.88 9.33
C THR A 182 -6.16 21.47 7.94
N ARG A 183 -5.56 20.92 6.88
CA ARG A 183 -5.78 21.48 5.54
C ARG A 183 -7.21 21.21 5.06
N PRO A 184 -7.83 22.12 4.27
CA PRO A 184 -9.23 21.96 3.85
C PRO A 184 -9.51 20.69 3.04
N ASP A 185 -8.50 20.19 2.33
CA ASP A 185 -8.47 18.99 1.51
C ASP A 185 -8.23 17.69 2.30
N HIS A 186 -7.90 17.79 3.60
CA HIS A 186 -7.78 16.63 4.49
C HIS A 186 -9.15 16.08 4.90
N LYS A 187 -9.80 15.41 3.94
CA LYS A 187 -11.02 14.63 4.17
C LYS A 187 -10.66 13.19 4.45
N TRP A 188 -11.35 12.56 5.40
CA TRP A 188 -11.09 11.17 5.79
C TRP A 188 -12.22 10.26 5.34
N ARG A 189 -11.87 9.17 4.67
CA ARG A 189 -12.77 8.09 4.28
C ARG A 189 -12.62 6.94 5.27
N ALA A 190 -13.73 6.39 5.74
CA ALA A 190 -13.73 5.11 6.46
C ALA A 190 -13.65 3.95 5.45
N THR A 191 -12.83 2.96 5.73
CA THR A 191 -12.76 1.72 4.96
C THR A 191 -13.78 0.70 5.49
N ILE A 192 -14.15 -0.25 4.64
CA ILE A 192 -15.13 -1.29 4.97
C ILE A 192 -14.40 -2.54 5.49
N HIS A 193 -14.89 -3.07 6.61
CA HIS A 193 -14.37 -4.29 7.26
C HIS A 193 -15.48 -5.24 7.74
N THR A 194 -16.70 -5.06 7.24
CA THR A 194 -17.86 -5.84 7.69
C THR A 194 -17.87 -7.22 7.05
N ALA A 195 -18.34 -8.23 7.77
CA ALA A 195 -18.29 -9.63 7.32
C ALA A 195 -19.21 -9.96 6.13
N ASP A 196 -20.21 -9.11 5.86
CA ASP A 196 -21.07 -9.20 4.69
C ASP A 196 -20.40 -8.68 3.40
N TYR A 197 -19.42 -7.79 3.54
CA TYR A 197 -18.65 -7.21 2.43
C TYR A 197 -17.30 -7.90 2.24
N CYS A 198 -16.56 -8.11 3.33
CA CYS A 198 -15.20 -8.63 3.29
C CYS A 198 -15.16 -10.15 3.22
N LYS A 199 -14.40 -10.68 2.25
CA LYS A 199 -14.10 -12.11 2.18
C LYS A 199 -13.03 -12.45 3.24
N PRO A 200 -13.02 -13.68 3.78
CA PRO A 200 -11.98 -14.11 4.71
C PRO A 200 -10.58 -13.97 4.11
N THR A 201 -9.64 -13.49 4.92
CA THR A 201 -8.24 -13.32 4.54
C THR A 201 -7.32 -14.10 5.48
N SER A 202 -6.19 -14.59 4.96
CA SER A 202 -5.22 -15.40 5.69
C SER A 202 -3.82 -14.74 5.72
N VAL A 203 -3.75 -13.41 5.89
CA VAL A 203 -2.47 -12.66 5.91
C VAL A 203 -1.45 -13.20 6.93
N GLU A 204 -1.91 -13.81 8.01
CA GLU A 204 -1.06 -14.41 9.05
C GLU A 204 -0.44 -15.75 8.63
N ASP A 205 -1.14 -16.50 7.77
CA ASP A 205 -0.78 -17.88 7.38
C ASP A 205 0.08 -17.99 6.12
N LEU A 206 0.20 -16.91 5.34
CA LEU A 206 0.99 -16.93 4.11
C LEU A 206 2.46 -17.22 4.42
N PRO A 207 3.19 -18.04 3.63
CA PRO A 207 4.60 -18.32 3.87
C PRO A 207 5.44 -17.04 3.76
N MET A 208 6.37 -16.86 4.70
CA MET A 208 7.15 -15.61 4.81
C MET A 208 8.30 -15.49 3.82
N TYR A 209 8.64 -16.59 3.16
CA TYR A 209 9.64 -16.64 2.10
C TYR A 209 9.32 -17.84 1.21
N ALA A 210 9.11 -17.59 -0.08
CA ALA A 210 9.64 -18.48 -1.10
C ALA A 210 10.89 -17.79 -1.63
N GLY A 211 12.03 -18.04 -0.98
CA GLY A 211 13.33 -17.75 -1.59
C GLY A 211 13.34 -18.40 -2.98
N ALA A 212 13.92 -17.69 -3.96
CA ALA A 212 14.00 -18.04 -5.37
C ALA A 212 14.03 -19.57 -5.60
N GLY A 213 12.83 -20.15 -5.76
CA GLY A 213 12.70 -21.50 -6.22
C GLY A 213 13.11 -21.46 -7.68
N THR A 214 14.21 -22.12 -8.01
CA THR A 214 14.58 -22.48 -9.37
C THR A 214 13.38 -23.15 -10.03
N ARG A 215 12.53 -22.36 -10.69
CA ARG A 215 11.66 -22.88 -11.73
C ARG A 215 12.62 -23.36 -12.79
N THR A 216 12.78 -24.67 -12.90
CA THR A 216 13.29 -25.28 -14.11
C THR A 216 12.42 -24.76 -15.24
N ALA A 217 12.94 -23.76 -15.95
CA ALA A 217 12.36 -23.33 -17.21
C ALA A 217 12.50 -24.52 -18.14
N LEU A 218 11.44 -25.34 -18.21
CA LEU A 218 11.21 -26.18 -19.38
C LEU A 218 11.09 -25.19 -20.54
N SER A 219 12.24 -24.96 -21.19
CA SER A 219 12.39 -24.11 -22.35
C SER A 219 11.27 -24.44 -23.33
N MET A 220 10.51 -23.42 -23.76
CA MET A 220 9.45 -23.58 -24.76
C MET A 220 9.96 -24.21 -26.07
N LEU A 221 11.28 -24.23 -26.31
CA LEU A 221 11.91 -24.97 -27.40
C LEU A 221 11.74 -26.50 -27.28
N ALA A 222 11.72 -27.07 -26.06
CA ALA A 222 11.55 -28.51 -25.87
C ALA A 222 10.13 -28.97 -26.20
N VAL A 223 9.11 -28.15 -25.89
CA VAL A 223 7.71 -28.43 -26.22
C VAL A 223 7.46 -28.26 -27.73
N LEU A 224 8.08 -27.26 -28.36
CA LEU A 224 8.00 -27.04 -29.81
C LEU A 224 8.70 -28.16 -30.61
N LEU A 225 9.85 -28.66 -30.16
CA LEU A 225 10.50 -29.81 -30.80
C LEU A 225 9.67 -31.10 -30.68
N GLY A 226 9.00 -31.30 -29.55
CA GLY A 226 8.10 -32.46 -29.36
C GLY A 226 6.91 -32.44 -30.31
N MET A 227 6.31 -31.27 -30.54
CA MET A 227 5.17 -31.14 -31.46
C MET A 227 5.58 -31.24 -32.94
N LEU A 228 6.78 -30.78 -33.30
CA LEU A 228 7.32 -30.92 -34.67
C LEU A 228 7.64 -32.38 -35.04
N LEU A 229 8.10 -33.19 -34.08
CA LEU A 229 8.36 -34.62 -34.31
C LEU A 229 7.08 -35.45 -34.45
N ALA A 230 5.99 -35.06 -33.78
CA ALA A 230 4.70 -35.74 -33.89
C ALA A 230 3.99 -35.50 -35.24
N VAL A 231 4.24 -34.36 -35.89
CA VAL A 231 3.66 -34.03 -37.21
C VAL A 231 4.42 -34.69 -38.37
N LEU A 232 5.67 -35.15 -38.16
CA LEU A 232 6.47 -35.84 -39.18
C LEU A 232 6.30 -37.36 -39.19
N LEU A 233 5.52 -37.93 -38.26
CA LEU A 233 5.28 -39.38 -38.14
C LEU A 233 3.82 -39.78 -38.41
N TYR A 234 3.03 -38.92 -39.06
CA TYR A 234 1.73 -39.23 -39.63
C TYR A 234 1.59 -38.69 -41.06
#